data_AF-A0A7W0Y5N1-F1
#
_entry.id   AF-A0A7W0Y5N1-F1
#
_cell.length_a   1.000
_cell.length_b   1.000
_cell.length_c   1.000
_cell.angle_alpha   90.00
_cell.angle_beta   90.00
_cell.angle_gamma   90.00
#
_symmetry.space_group_name_H-M   'P 1'
#
loop_
_entity.id
_entity.type
_entity.pdbx_description
1 polymer ?
#
loop_
_entity_poly.entity_id
_entity_poly.type
_entity_poly.pdbx_seq_one_letter_code
_entity_poly.pdbx_strand_id
1 'polypeptide(L)' 'MTTASQPHGGDLIADILVRHGVTHLFTLCGGHISPILTGAHAKGIRIIDVRDEVN' A
#
# COMPACT_ATOMS: atom_id res chain seq x y z
N MET A 1 24.81 13.26 -5.22
CA MET A 1 24.40 12.16 -6.12
C MET A 1 23.20 11.48 -5.46
N THR A 2 22.00 11.69 -5.97
CA THR A 2 20.79 11.05 -5.42
C THR A 2 20.65 9.69 -6.09
N THR A 3 20.90 8.61 -5.37
CA THR A 3 20.61 7.26 -5.84
C THR A 3 19.10 7.14 -6.00
N ALA A 4 18.61 6.80 -7.20
CA ALA A 4 17.21 6.44 -7.37
C ALA A 4 16.95 5.20 -6.50
N SER A 5 16.11 5.34 -5.47
CA SER A 5 15.72 4.22 -4.62
C SER A 5 15.05 3.17 -5.49
N GLN A 6 15.55 1.93 -5.44
CA GLN A 6 14.96 0.82 -6.16
C GLN A 6 13.49 0.65 -5.73
N PRO A 7 12.54 0.46 -6.67
CA PRO A 7 11.12 0.33 -6.33
C PRO A 7 10.93 -0.82 -5.34
N HIS A 8 10.14 -0.58 -4.30
CA HIS A 8 9.85 -1.59 -3.28
C HIS A 8 8.84 -2.59 -3.85
N GLY A 9 8.83 -3.83 -3.37
CA GLY A 9 7.78 -4.80 -3.72
C GLY A 9 6.35 -4.31 -3.40
N GLY A 10 6.22 -3.31 -2.53
CA GLY A 10 4.94 -2.69 -2.18
C GLY A 10 4.39 -1.81 -3.30
N ASP A 11 5.28 -1.17 -4.07
CA ASP A 11 4.89 -0.37 -5.24
C ASP A 11 4.34 -1.27 -6.34
N LEU A 12 4.94 -2.45 -6.54
CA LEU A 12 4.44 -3.45 -7.48
C LEU A 12 3.05 -3.98 -7.10
N ILE A 13 2.84 -4.24 -5.80
CA ILE A 13 1.52 -4.65 -5.29
C ILE A 13 0.50 -3.53 -5.53
N ALA A 14 0.84 -2.28 -5.24
CA ALA A 14 -0.04 -1.13 -5.46
C ALA A 14 -0.44 -0.98 -6.94
N ASP A 15 0.50 -1.16 -7.88
CA ASP A 15 0.20 -1.13 -9.32
C ASP A 15 -0.79 -2.21 -9.73
N ILE A 16 -0.66 -3.43 -9.17
CA ILE A 16 -1.60 -4.52 -9.43
C ILE A 16 -2.98 -4.19 -8.86
N LEU A 17 -3.05 -3.66 -7.64
CA LEU A 17 -4.32 -3.26 -7.01
C LEU A 17 -5.06 -2.20 -7.84
N VAL A 18 -4.36 -1.19 -8.35
CA VAL A 18 -4.94 -0.17 -9.25
C VAL A 18 -5.46 -0.80 -10.54
N ARG A 19 -4.71 -1.72 -11.15
CA ARG A 19 -5.15 -2.43 -12.37
C ARG A 19 -6.43 -3.24 -12.15
N HIS A 20 -6.66 -3.72 -10.94
CA HIS A 20 -7.90 -4.39 -10.54
C HIS A 20 -9.02 -3.43 -10.10
N GLY A 21 -8.81 -2.12 -10.15
CA GLY A 21 -9.81 -1.13 -9.78
C GLY A 21 -10.02 -1.01 -8.26
N VAL A 22 -9.08 -1.49 -7.45
CA VAL A 22 -9.15 -1.37 -5.99
C VAL A 22 -9.04 0.10 -5.61
N THR A 23 -10.01 0.58 -4.81
CA THR A 23 -10.08 1.98 -4.37
C THR A 23 -9.89 2.14 -2.86
N HIS A 24 -10.06 1.06 -2.08
CA HIS A 24 -9.98 1.07 -0.63
C HIS A 24 -9.21 -0.16 -0.11
N LEU A 25 -8.41 0.03 0.93
CA LEU A 25 -7.74 -1.03 1.68
C LEU A 25 -8.10 -0.90 3.16
N PHE A 26 -8.63 -1.95 3.75
CA PHE A 26 -8.88 -2.07 5.18
C PHE A 26 -7.72 -2.88 5.78
N THR A 27 -7.04 -2.35 6.78
CA THR A 27 -5.85 -2.99 7.35
C THR A 27 -5.60 -2.51 8.77
N LEU A 28 -5.04 -3.37 9.61
CA LEU A 28 -4.32 -2.90 10.80
C LEU A 28 -2.90 -2.51 10.36
N CYS A 29 -2.42 -1.33 10.74
CA CYS A 29 -1.09 -0.90 10.31
C CYS A 29 0.04 -1.71 10.99
N GLY A 30 1.07 -2.08 10.21
CA GLY A 30 2.25 -2.79 10.71
C GLY A 30 3.52 -2.48 9.91
N GLY A 31 4.69 -2.47 10.57
CA GLY A 31 5.97 -2.05 9.96
C GLY A 31 6.35 -2.84 8.70
N HIS A 32 6.12 -4.16 8.70
CA HIS A 32 6.43 -5.03 7.56
C HIS A 32 5.56 -4.78 6.32
N ILE A 33 4.29 -4.40 6.51
CA ILE A 33 3.36 -4.14 5.40
C ILE A 33 3.35 -2.66 4.98
N SER A 34 4.01 -1.78 5.74
CA SER A 34 4.06 -0.34 5.48
C SER A 34 4.48 0.06 4.06
N PRO A 35 5.32 -0.70 3.33
CA PRO A 35 5.63 -0.35 1.94
C PRO A 35 4.46 -0.58 0.98
N ILE A 36 3.58 -1.56 1.24
CA ILE A 36 2.35 -1.77 0.46
C ILE A 36 1.41 -0.59 0.69
N LEU A 37 1.26 -0.17 1.96
CA LEU A 37 0.40 0.95 2.34
C LEU A 37 0.91 2.25 1.73
N THR A 38 2.21 2.52 1.80
CA THR A 38 2.81 3.71 1.20
C THR A 38 2.62 3.72 -0.33
N GLY A 39 2.87 2.59 -1.00
CA GLY A 39 2.66 2.46 -2.44
C GLY A 39 1.19 2.64 -2.84
N ALA A 40 0.26 2.01 -2.12
CA ALA A 40 -1.18 2.13 -2.37
C ALA A 40 -1.67 3.57 -2.17
N HIS A 41 -1.24 4.22 -1.08
CA HIS A 41 -1.56 5.62 -0.81
C HIS A 41 -1.02 6.56 -1.90
N ALA A 42 0.23 6.35 -2.36
CA ALA A 42 0.82 7.13 -3.45
C ALA A 42 0.05 6.98 -4.78
N LYS A 43 -0.67 5.87 -4.95
CA LYS A 43 -1.52 5.59 -6.12
C LYS A 43 -2.98 6.02 -5.94
N GLY A 44 -3.31 6.67 -4.82
CA GLY A 44 -4.65 7.20 -4.55
C GLY A 44 -5.64 6.17 -4.00
N ILE A 45 -5.17 4.99 -3.58
CA ILE A 45 -6.01 4.02 -2.87
C ILE A 45 -6.22 4.52 -1.44
N ARG A 46 -7.48 4.56 -0.99
CA ARG A 46 -7.83 5.01 0.36
C ARG A 46 -7.54 3.92 1.38
N ILE A 47 -6.66 4.22 2.33
CA ILE A 47 -6.34 3.32 3.44
C ILE A 47 -7.27 3.61 4.61
N ILE A 48 -7.90 2.56 5.13
CA ILE A 48 -8.78 2.58 6.28
C ILE A 48 -8.10 1.73 7.35
N ASP A 49 -7.50 2.42 8.33
CA ASP A 49 -6.93 1.78 9.51
C ASP A 49 -8.06 1.21 10.37
N VAL A 50 -8.02 -0.09 10.63
CA VAL A 50 -8.97 -0.81 11.49
C VAL A 50 -8.31 -1.18 12.82
N ARG A 51 -9.12 -1.44 13.85
CA ARG A 51 -8.61 -1.80 15.20
C ARG A 51 -8.29 -3.28 15.36
N ASP A 52 -8.96 -4.12 14.58
CA ASP A 52 -8.73 -5.55 14.47
C ASP A 52 -8.76 -5.90 12.98
N GLU A 53 -7.94 -6.85 12.56
CA GLU A 53 -7.92 -7.35 11.17
C GLU A 53 -9.10 -8.28 10.90
N VAL A 54 -9.65 -8.88 11.96
CA VAL A 54 -10.89 -9.65 11.93
C VAL A 54 -12.06 -8.68 12.09
N ASN A 55 -13.16 -8.97 11.38
CA ASN A 55 -14.43 -8.27 11.57
C ASN A 55 -14.97 -8.45 12.99
#